data_AF-A0A966ARW6-F1
#
_entry.id   AF-A0A966ARW6-F1
#
_cell.length_a   1.000
_cell.length_b   1.000
_cell.length_c   1.000
_cell.angle_alpha   90.00
_cell.angle_beta   90.00
_cell.angle_gamma   90.00
#
_symmetry.space_group_name_H-M   'P 1'
#
loop_
_entity.id
_entity.type
_entity.pdbx_description
1 polymer ?
#
loop_
_entity_poly.entity_id
_entity_poly.type
_entity_poly.pdbx_seq_one_letter_code
_entity_poly.pdbx_strand_id
1 'polypeptide(L)'
;LRLDMESAMRDAQRAYASYVTDIEDSVASEQQEFDKRYARIVALWRDNAQFQQLRIHTPRQGECHETLAGYGARAGGTCYDLVAGRKGPEMVVVPVGNGLDKSYAIGKYEVSVVDFNHFCEQSRQCSPRGNAGRRLPVTEISATEVAEYARWLSLEASRQSGRPVLYRLPTEAEWQHAAKADGQQPERKFNCRVLSAGEIIAGHALVSARSGKQNGWGLANYAGNARELVRNDQALAVRGGAYNDPLTSCGAEFSEAHSGDADALTGFRLVRELG
;
A
#
# COMPACT_ATOMS: atom_id res chain seq x y z
N LEU A 1 -18.77 -34.75 -0.31
CA LEU A 1 -17.83 -33.94 -1.13
C LEU A 1 -18.44 -32.63 -1.66
N ARG A 2 -19.37 -32.64 -2.64
CA ARG A 2 -19.97 -31.38 -3.15
C ARG A 2 -20.86 -30.66 -2.11
N LEU A 3 -21.65 -31.42 -1.35
CA LEU A 3 -22.50 -30.90 -0.27
C LEU A 3 -21.68 -30.39 0.93
N ASP A 4 -20.57 -31.06 1.26
CA ASP A 4 -19.66 -30.64 2.34
C ASP A 4 -18.92 -29.34 1.95
N MET A 5 -18.55 -29.20 0.68
CA MET A 5 -17.92 -27.99 0.14
C MET A 5 -18.89 -26.80 0.13
N GLU A 6 -20.15 -27.00 -0.27
CA GLU A 6 -21.16 -25.96 -0.15
C GLU A 6 -21.43 -25.58 1.31
N SER A 7 -21.39 -26.54 2.24
CA SER A 7 -21.51 -26.23 3.66
C SER A 7 -20.34 -25.39 4.16
N ALA A 8 -19.10 -25.78 3.82
CA ALA A 8 -17.90 -25.04 4.19
C ALA A 8 -17.87 -23.63 3.57
N MET A 9 -18.33 -23.46 2.33
CA MET A 9 -18.46 -22.14 1.71
C MET A 9 -19.53 -21.28 2.40
N ARG A 10 -20.67 -21.87 2.77
CA ARG A 10 -21.71 -21.18 3.54
C ARG A 10 -21.21 -20.78 4.93
N ASP A 11 -20.38 -21.60 5.56
CA ASP A 11 -19.77 -21.31 6.86
C ASP A 11 -18.73 -20.19 6.76
N ALA A 12 -17.87 -20.24 5.74
CA ALA A 12 -16.90 -19.18 5.47
C ALA A 12 -17.58 -17.84 5.12
N GLN A 13 -18.64 -17.87 4.31
CA GLN A 13 -19.44 -16.69 3.98
C GLN A 13 -20.17 -16.14 5.20
N ARG A 14 -20.69 -17.00 6.08
CA ARG A 14 -21.30 -16.57 7.35
C ARG A 14 -20.29 -15.94 8.30
N ALA A 15 -19.10 -16.55 8.44
CA ALA A 15 -18.03 -16.00 9.25
C ALA A 15 -17.54 -14.65 8.71
N TYR A 16 -17.41 -14.52 7.39
CA TYR A 16 -17.05 -13.26 6.74
C TYR A 16 -18.14 -12.19 6.90
N ALA A 17 -19.42 -12.56 6.74
CA ALA A 17 -20.53 -11.63 6.92
C ALA A 17 -20.62 -11.11 8.37
N SER A 18 -20.45 -11.99 9.37
CA SER A 18 -20.37 -11.59 10.78
C SER A 18 -19.22 -10.60 11.02
N TYR A 19 -18.05 -10.90 10.45
CA TYR A 19 -16.88 -10.02 10.55
C TYR A 19 -17.12 -8.64 9.93
N VAL A 20 -17.81 -8.56 8.79
CA VAL A 20 -18.15 -7.28 8.16
C VAL A 20 -19.13 -6.47 9.03
N THR A 21 -20.13 -7.12 9.63
CA THR A 21 -21.09 -6.47 10.54
C THR A 21 -20.39 -5.96 11.80
N ASP A 22 -19.48 -6.74 12.39
CA ASP A 22 -18.77 -6.34 13.60
C ASP A 22 -17.77 -5.17 13.36
N ILE A 23 -17.29 -5.02 12.12
CA ILE A 23 -16.45 -3.89 11.67
C ILE A 23 -17.23 -2.57 11.59
N GLU A 24 -18.52 -2.63 11.26
CA GLU A 24 -19.37 -1.44 11.20
C GLU A 24 -19.63 -0.87 12.60
N ASP A 25 -19.48 -1.70 13.65
CA ASP A 25 -19.86 -1.37 15.03
C ASP A 25 -18.69 -0.92 15.95
N SER A 26 -17.41 -1.03 15.56
CA SER A 26 -16.28 -0.76 16.48
C SER A 26 -15.42 0.48 16.14
N VAL A 27 -15.24 1.36 17.14
CA VAL A 27 -14.43 2.58 17.10
C VAL A 27 -13.06 2.36 17.79
N ALA A 28 -12.00 2.77 17.09
CA ALA A 28 -10.66 3.22 17.51
C ALA A 28 -9.80 2.44 18.54
N SER A 29 -10.24 1.34 19.18
CA SER A 29 -9.41 0.59 20.16
C SER A 29 -8.94 -0.81 19.71
N GLU A 30 -9.20 -1.19 18.46
CA GLU A 30 -9.10 -2.60 18.02
C GLU A 30 -7.93 -2.97 17.11
N GLN A 31 -6.91 -2.13 16.92
CA GLN A 31 -5.82 -2.48 15.98
C GLN A 31 -5.08 -3.77 16.41
N GLN A 32 -4.84 -3.98 17.71
CA GLN A 32 -4.16 -5.17 18.23
C GLN A 32 -5.04 -6.44 18.22
N GLU A 33 -6.35 -6.28 18.44
CA GLU A 33 -7.33 -7.37 18.42
C GLU A 33 -7.60 -7.81 16.98
N PHE A 34 -7.69 -6.84 16.06
CA PHE A 34 -7.73 -7.04 14.62
C PHE A 34 -6.49 -7.79 14.11
N ASP A 35 -5.28 -7.32 14.43
CA ASP A 35 -4.03 -7.96 13.98
C ASP A 35 -3.96 -9.44 14.44
N LYS A 36 -4.36 -9.72 15.69
CA LYS A 36 -4.42 -11.09 16.24
C LYS A 36 -5.47 -11.96 15.55
N ARG A 37 -6.66 -11.43 15.28
CA ARG A 37 -7.77 -12.19 14.68
C ARG A 37 -7.57 -12.38 13.18
N TYR A 38 -7.02 -11.38 12.49
CA TYR A 38 -6.61 -11.47 11.10
C TYR A 38 -5.49 -12.52 10.93
N ALA A 39 -4.47 -12.51 11.80
CA ALA A 39 -3.44 -13.55 11.82
C ALA A 39 -4.03 -14.96 12.00
N ARG A 40 -5.10 -15.10 12.79
CA ARG A 40 -5.81 -16.37 12.98
C ARG A 40 -6.57 -16.83 11.73
N ILE A 41 -7.18 -15.90 10.99
CA ILE A 41 -7.82 -16.19 9.70
C ILE A 41 -6.75 -16.61 8.69
N VAL A 42 -5.65 -15.86 8.55
CA VAL A 42 -4.55 -16.22 7.66
C VAL A 42 -3.99 -17.60 8.00
N ALA A 43 -3.82 -17.94 9.28
CA ALA A 43 -3.38 -19.28 9.72
C ALA A 43 -4.36 -20.39 9.32
N LEU A 44 -5.66 -20.19 9.54
CA LEU A 44 -6.71 -21.16 9.19
C LEU A 44 -6.74 -21.48 7.68
N TRP A 45 -6.32 -20.55 6.83
CA TRP A 45 -6.32 -20.72 5.37
C TRP A 45 -4.95 -21.16 4.83
N ARG A 46 -3.84 -20.64 5.38
CA ARG A 46 -2.46 -21.00 5.01
C ARG A 46 -2.14 -22.45 5.32
N ASP A 47 -2.63 -22.97 6.44
CA ASP A 47 -2.30 -24.32 6.92
C ASP A 47 -3.28 -25.40 6.40
N ASN A 48 -4.26 -25.03 5.57
CA ASN A 48 -5.24 -25.95 5.03
C ASN A 48 -4.88 -26.38 3.59
N ALA A 49 -4.32 -27.59 3.48
CA ALA A 49 -3.87 -28.19 2.23
C ALA A 49 -4.95 -28.33 1.13
N GLN A 50 -6.23 -28.34 1.49
CA GLN A 50 -7.33 -28.43 0.50
C GLN A 50 -7.62 -27.09 -0.18
N PHE A 51 -7.40 -25.95 0.49
CA PHE A 51 -7.52 -24.62 -0.13
C PHE A 51 -6.35 -24.31 -1.06
N GLN A 52 -5.15 -24.79 -0.74
CA GLN A 52 -3.98 -24.66 -1.62
C GLN A 52 -4.12 -25.43 -2.95
N GLN A 53 -4.96 -26.47 -2.99
CA GLN A 53 -5.18 -27.32 -4.17
C GLN A 53 -6.23 -26.79 -5.15
N LEU A 54 -7.04 -25.78 -4.79
CA LEU A 54 -8.09 -25.20 -5.65
C LEU A 54 -7.56 -24.17 -6.68
N ARG A 55 -6.32 -24.35 -7.17
CA ARG A 55 -5.67 -23.50 -8.20
C ARG A 55 -6.30 -23.66 -9.59
N ILE A 56 -7.61 -23.46 -9.72
CA ILE A 56 -8.30 -23.18 -10.98
C ILE A 56 -8.84 -21.75 -10.88
N HIS A 57 -7.92 -20.79 -10.79
CA HIS A 57 -8.24 -19.37 -10.93
C HIS A 57 -7.55 -18.84 -12.16
N THR A 58 -8.34 -18.41 -13.13
CA THR A 58 -7.82 -17.57 -14.21
C THR A 58 -7.79 -16.14 -13.68
N PRO A 59 -6.62 -15.51 -13.51
CA PRO A 59 -6.53 -14.13 -13.03
C PRO A 59 -7.40 -13.22 -13.88
N ARG A 60 -8.15 -12.33 -13.23
CA ARG A 60 -8.87 -11.28 -13.95
C ARG A 60 -7.85 -10.39 -14.64
N GLN A 61 -8.21 -9.81 -15.79
CA GLN A 61 -7.37 -8.81 -16.43
C GLN A 61 -7.06 -7.64 -15.45
N GLY A 62 -5.77 -7.45 -15.18
CA GLY A 62 -5.25 -6.44 -14.25
C GLY A 62 -5.19 -6.86 -12.79
N GLU A 63 -5.53 -8.11 -12.44
CA GLU A 63 -5.34 -8.66 -11.09
C GLU A 63 -3.83 -8.79 -10.77
N CYS A 64 -3.46 -8.52 -9.51
CA CYS A 64 -2.08 -8.67 -9.07
C CYS A 64 -1.69 -10.15 -8.97
N HIS A 65 -0.62 -10.53 -9.65
CA HIS A 65 -0.07 -11.89 -9.68
C HIS A 65 1.43 -11.86 -9.95
N GLU A 66 2.15 -12.91 -9.52
CA GLU A 66 3.61 -12.95 -9.48
C GLU A 66 4.30 -12.79 -10.84
N THR A 67 3.65 -13.16 -11.95
CA THR A 67 4.27 -13.05 -13.28
C THR A 67 4.44 -11.60 -13.75
N LEU A 68 3.83 -10.62 -13.07
CA LEU A 68 4.05 -9.19 -13.28
C LEU A 68 5.32 -8.67 -12.58
N ALA A 69 6.02 -9.50 -11.80
CA ALA A 69 7.19 -9.10 -11.03
C ALA A 69 8.26 -8.43 -11.91
N GLY A 70 8.65 -7.21 -11.52
CA GLY A 70 9.65 -6.41 -12.22
C GLY A 70 9.18 -5.78 -13.54
N TYR A 71 7.94 -6.00 -13.96
CA TYR A 71 7.40 -5.49 -15.23
C TYR A 71 6.61 -4.18 -15.10
N GLY A 72 6.43 -3.64 -13.89
CA GLY A 72 5.57 -2.48 -13.62
C GLY A 72 5.91 -1.18 -14.38
N ALA A 73 7.11 -1.10 -14.95
CA ALA A 73 7.51 0.00 -15.83
C ALA A 73 6.96 -0.12 -17.27
N ARG A 74 6.51 -1.31 -17.68
CA ARG A 74 6.04 -1.62 -19.04
C ARG A 74 4.53 -1.41 -19.17
N ALA A 75 4.06 -1.23 -20.42
CA ALA A 75 2.63 -1.20 -20.70
C ALA A 75 1.96 -2.51 -20.27
N GLY A 76 0.90 -2.42 -19.46
CA GLY A 76 0.20 -3.58 -18.90
C GLY A 76 0.94 -4.31 -17.77
N GLY A 77 2.08 -3.79 -17.29
CA GLY A 77 2.84 -4.38 -16.18
C GLY A 77 2.32 -4.00 -14.79
N THR A 78 1.30 -3.14 -14.70
CA THR A 78 0.67 -2.73 -13.44
C THR A 78 -0.60 -3.54 -13.18
N CYS A 79 -0.97 -3.64 -11.91
CA CYS A 79 -2.16 -4.34 -11.45
C CYS A 79 -2.96 -3.50 -10.45
N TYR A 80 -4.17 -3.94 -10.14
CA TYR A 80 -5.06 -3.30 -9.16
C TYR A 80 -6.12 -4.30 -8.68
N ASP A 81 -6.56 -4.13 -7.44
CA ASP A 81 -7.77 -4.77 -6.93
C ASP A 81 -8.98 -3.84 -7.16
N LEU A 82 -10.19 -4.41 -7.20
CA LEU A 82 -11.42 -3.61 -7.19
C LEU A 82 -11.81 -3.33 -5.74
N VAL A 83 -12.14 -2.09 -5.43
CA VAL A 83 -12.46 -1.61 -4.08
C VAL A 83 -13.68 -0.73 -4.19
N ALA A 84 -14.75 -1.04 -3.45
CA ALA A 84 -16.00 -0.28 -3.47
C ALA A 84 -16.52 0.01 -4.91
N GLY A 85 -16.42 -0.98 -5.80
CA GLY A 85 -16.91 -0.89 -7.18
C GLY A 85 -16.03 -0.10 -8.16
N ARG A 86 -14.86 0.42 -7.74
CA ARG A 86 -13.89 1.08 -8.61
C ARG A 86 -12.51 0.43 -8.55
N LYS A 87 -11.58 0.87 -9.41
CA LYS A 87 -10.18 0.45 -9.30
C LYS A 87 -9.59 1.03 -8.01
N GLY A 88 -8.96 0.18 -7.21
CA GLY A 88 -8.13 0.57 -6.09
C GLY A 88 -6.79 1.18 -6.55
N PRO A 89 -5.82 1.31 -5.63
CA PRO A 89 -4.49 1.80 -5.95
C PRO A 89 -3.87 1.00 -7.11
N GLU A 90 -3.19 1.73 -8.01
CA GLU A 90 -2.39 1.09 -9.05
C GLU A 90 -1.10 0.57 -8.43
N MET A 91 -0.78 -0.70 -8.70
CA MET A 91 0.30 -1.43 -8.05
C MET A 91 1.34 -1.88 -9.07
N VAL A 92 2.58 -1.99 -8.62
CA VAL A 92 3.65 -2.71 -9.29
C VAL A 92 3.99 -3.98 -8.51
N VAL A 93 4.33 -5.06 -9.19
CA VAL A 93 4.77 -6.29 -8.53
C VAL A 93 6.29 -6.29 -8.44
N VAL A 94 6.78 -6.45 -7.21
CA VAL A 94 8.19 -6.48 -6.84
C VAL A 94 8.64 -7.94 -6.78
N PRO A 95 9.73 -8.32 -7.47
CA PRO A 95 10.25 -9.68 -7.44
C PRO A 95 10.81 -10.06 -6.07
N VAL A 96 11.10 -11.34 -5.89
CA VAL A 96 11.92 -11.84 -4.77
C VAL A 96 13.35 -11.29 -4.85
N GLY A 97 14.01 -11.13 -3.70
CA GLY A 97 15.39 -10.63 -3.63
C GLY A 97 15.72 -9.93 -2.32
N ASN A 98 17.00 -9.62 -2.10
CA ASN A 98 17.50 -8.92 -0.90
C ASN A 98 17.01 -9.52 0.45
N GLY A 99 16.90 -10.85 0.52
CA GLY A 99 16.41 -11.56 1.72
C GLY A 99 14.89 -11.69 1.82
N LEU A 100 14.14 -11.21 0.83
CA LEU A 100 12.69 -11.41 0.69
C LEU A 100 12.44 -12.64 -0.21
N ASP A 101 11.75 -13.63 0.33
CA ASP A 101 11.49 -14.93 -0.31
C ASP A 101 10.19 -14.98 -1.11
N LYS A 102 9.39 -13.92 -1.05
CA LYS A 102 8.10 -13.80 -1.74
C LYS A 102 7.99 -12.49 -2.51
N SER A 103 7.38 -12.59 -3.69
CA SER A 103 6.98 -11.40 -4.44
C SER A 103 5.80 -10.73 -3.74
N TYR A 104 5.70 -9.41 -3.89
CA TYR A 104 4.61 -8.63 -3.33
C TYR A 104 4.24 -7.51 -4.28
N ALA A 105 3.00 -7.04 -4.22
CA ALA A 105 2.61 -5.83 -4.91
C ALA A 105 2.84 -4.62 -4.00
N ILE A 106 3.24 -3.48 -4.54
CA ILE A 106 3.34 -2.22 -3.79
C ILE A 106 2.75 -1.08 -4.62
N GLY A 107 2.16 -0.08 -3.97
CA GLY A 107 1.58 1.08 -4.62
C GLY A 107 2.59 1.74 -5.57
N LYS A 108 2.21 1.89 -6.84
CA LYS A 108 3.04 2.54 -7.86
C LYS A 108 3.37 3.98 -7.48
N TYR A 109 2.39 4.65 -6.90
CA TYR A 109 2.43 6.03 -6.43
C TYR A 109 2.13 6.09 -4.93
N GLU A 110 2.46 7.22 -4.31
CA GLU A 110 1.93 7.56 -2.99
C GLU A 110 0.39 7.60 -3.04
N VAL A 111 -0.27 7.26 -1.93
CA VAL A 111 -1.73 7.42 -1.82
C VAL A 111 -2.06 8.91 -1.90
N SER A 112 -2.96 9.28 -2.81
CA SER A 112 -3.32 10.68 -3.01
C SER A 112 -4.51 11.11 -2.16
N VAL A 113 -4.71 12.43 -2.02
CA VAL A 113 -5.89 12.99 -1.34
C VAL A 113 -7.21 12.47 -1.94
N VAL A 114 -7.32 12.30 -3.26
CA VAL A 114 -8.54 11.74 -3.88
C VAL A 114 -8.73 10.24 -3.59
N ASP A 115 -7.64 9.50 -3.39
CA ASP A 115 -7.72 8.09 -3.00
C ASP A 115 -8.19 7.95 -1.55
N PHE A 116 -7.65 8.79 -0.66
CA PHE A 116 -8.02 8.82 0.76
C PHE A 116 -9.43 9.39 1.00
N ASN A 117 -9.83 10.42 0.27
CA ASN A 117 -11.19 10.96 0.34
C ASN A 117 -12.24 9.92 -0.02
N HIS A 118 -11.95 9.06 -0.99
CA HIS A 118 -12.87 7.98 -1.33
C HIS A 118 -13.03 6.98 -0.19
N PHE A 119 -11.96 6.67 0.53
CA PHE A 119 -12.08 5.90 1.77
C PHE A 119 -13.02 6.61 2.75
N CYS A 120 -12.78 7.89 3.06
CA CYS A 120 -13.65 8.64 3.96
C CYS A 120 -15.12 8.65 3.53
N GLU A 121 -15.39 8.83 2.23
CA GLU A 121 -16.75 8.84 1.67
C GLU A 121 -17.44 7.47 1.79
N GLN A 122 -16.73 6.38 1.50
CA GLN A 122 -17.31 5.03 1.50
C GLN A 122 -17.40 4.43 2.89
N SER A 123 -16.38 4.63 3.72
CA SER A 123 -16.30 4.04 5.06
C SER A 123 -17.06 4.86 6.11
N ARG A 124 -17.23 6.17 5.87
CA ARG A 124 -17.76 7.14 6.85
C ARG A 124 -16.95 7.21 8.15
N GLN A 125 -15.72 6.69 8.16
CA GLN A 125 -14.83 6.71 9.34
C GLN A 125 -14.08 8.04 9.49
N CYS A 126 -14.03 8.85 8.43
CA CYS A 126 -13.40 10.17 8.43
C CYS A 126 -14.18 11.16 7.56
N SER A 127 -13.88 12.46 7.74
CA SER A 127 -14.39 13.50 6.85
C SER A 127 -13.49 13.64 5.61
N PRO A 128 -14.04 13.70 4.39
CA PRO A 128 -13.23 13.95 3.21
C PRO A 128 -12.52 15.30 3.30
N ARG A 129 -11.28 15.34 2.85
CA ARG A 129 -10.47 16.56 2.75
C ARG A 129 -10.91 17.38 1.54
N GLY A 130 -10.57 18.67 1.53
CA GLY A 130 -10.92 19.56 0.42
C GLY A 130 -10.38 19.08 -0.93
N ASN A 131 -11.01 19.52 -2.03
CA ASN A 131 -10.60 19.16 -3.39
C ASN A 131 -9.33 19.89 -3.88
N ALA A 132 -8.91 20.94 -3.17
CA ALA A 132 -7.62 21.58 -3.42
C ALA A 132 -6.50 20.54 -3.16
N GLY A 133 -5.60 20.36 -4.12
CA GLY A 133 -4.53 19.37 -3.97
C GLY A 133 -4.99 17.91 -4.07
N ARG A 134 -6.18 17.60 -4.63
CA ARG A 134 -6.70 16.21 -4.75
C ARG A 134 -5.73 15.18 -5.37
N ARG A 135 -4.73 15.63 -6.14
CA ARG A 135 -3.70 14.78 -6.76
C ARG A 135 -2.38 14.71 -5.98
N LEU A 136 -2.21 15.52 -4.95
CA LEU A 136 -1.06 15.48 -4.05
C LEU A 136 -1.10 14.19 -3.22
N PRO A 137 0.06 13.69 -2.75
CA PRO A 137 0.06 12.68 -1.71
C PRO A 137 -0.74 13.18 -0.51
N VAL A 138 -1.53 12.30 0.11
CA VAL A 138 -2.18 12.64 1.37
C VAL A 138 -1.11 12.70 2.47
N THR A 139 -1.07 13.83 3.18
CA THR A 139 -0.25 14.07 4.36
C THR A 139 -1.15 14.59 5.48
N GLU A 140 -0.57 14.93 6.65
CA GLU A 140 -1.33 15.33 7.84
C GLU A 140 -2.35 14.24 8.25
N ILE A 141 -1.91 12.99 8.17
CA ILE A 141 -2.63 11.79 8.63
C ILE A 141 -1.74 11.03 9.60
N SER A 142 -2.36 10.48 10.64
CA SER A 142 -1.70 9.62 11.61
C SER A 142 -1.47 8.21 11.07
N ALA A 143 -0.55 7.48 11.70
CA ALA A 143 -0.36 6.06 11.40
C ALA A 143 -1.62 5.22 11.65
N THR A 144 -2.48 5.64 12.58
CA THR A 144 -3.80 5.02 12.83
C THR A 144 -4.71 5.18 11.62
N GLU A 145 -4.84 6.39 11.07
CA GLU A 145 -5.62 6.64 9.86
C GLU A 145 -5.08 5.86 8.65
N VAL A 146 -3.76 5.72 8.54
CA VAL A 146 -3.12 4.88 7.51
C VAL A 146 -3.50 3.41 7.68
N ALA A 147 -3.51 2.90 8.91
CA ALA A 147 -3.90 1.53 9.22
C ALA A 147 -5.40 1.29 8.93
N GLU A 148 -6.27 2.24 9.26
CA GLU A 148 -7.70 2.19 8.93
C GLU A 148 -7.94 2.18 7.42
N TYR A 149 -7.21 2.99 6.66
CA TYR A 149 -7.26 2.99 5.20
C TYR A 149 -6.81 1.64 4.62
N ALA A 150 -5.70 1.08 5.10
CA ALA A 150 -5.20 -0.24 4.66
C ALA A 150 -6.20 -1.37 4.99
N ARG A 151 -6.81 -1.31 6.17
CA ARG A 151 -7.85 -2.23 6.61
C ARG A 151 -9.06 -2.15 5.69
N TRP A 152 -9.58 -0.96 5.43
CA TRP A 152 -10.71 -0.75 4.52
C TRP A 152 -10.42 -1.25 3.10
N LEU A 153 -9.23 -0.97 2.56
CA LEU A 153 -8.82 -1.50 1.26
C LEU A 153 -8.81 -3.03 1.24
N SER A 154 -8.27 -3.67 2.28
CA SER A 154 -8.22 -5.13 2.41
C SER A 154 -9.63 -5.73 2.41
N LEU A 155 -10.55 -5.13 3.17
CA LEU A 155 -11.93 -5.59 3.28
C LEU A 155 -12.69 -5.48 1.97
N GLU A 156 -12.65 -4.31 1.34
CA GLU A 156 -13.35 -4.08 0.08
C GLU A 156 -12.74 -4.93 -1.03
N ALA A 157 -11.41 -4.95 -1.18
CA ALA A 157 -10.76 -5.81 -2.15
C ALA A 157 -11.11 -7.30 -1.94
N SER A 158 -11.20 -7.74 -0.69
CA SER A 158 -11.59 -9.11 -0.38
C SER A 158 -13.04 -9.40 -0.77
N ARG A 159 -13.95 -8.48 -0.45
CA ARG A 159 -15.38 -8.57 -0.79
C ARG A 159 -15.59 -8.61 -2.30
N GLN A 160 -14.88 -7.77 -3.05
CA GLN A 160 -14.96 -7.70 -4.51
C GLN A 160 -14.36 -8.93 -5.21
N SER A 161 -13.23 -9.42 -4.72
CA SER A 161 -12.54 -10.57 -5.33
C SER A 161 -13.14 -11.92 -4.91
N GLY A 162 -13.86 -11.96 -3.79
CA GLY A 162 -14.32 -13.20 -3.17
C GLY A 162 -13.20 -14.00 -2.52
N ARG A 163 -12.05 -13.38 -2.22
CA ARG A 163 -10.87 -14.00 -1.62
C ARG A 163 -10.18 -13.07 -0.63
N PRO A 164 -9.36 -13.58 0.31
CA PRO A 164 -8.57 -12.72 1.17
C PRO A 164 -7.58 -11.88 0.36
N VAL A 165 -7.64 -10.56 0.54
CA VAL A 165 -6.66 -9.58 0.07
C VAL A 165 -6.13 -8.83 1.28
N LEU A 166 -4.80 -8.72 1.39
CA LEU A 166 -4.13 -7.99 2.47
C LEU A 166 -3.39 -6.79 1.93
N TYR A 167 -3.79 -5.61 2.41
CA TYR A 167 -3.01 -4.38 2.32
C TYR A 167 -2.42 -4.03 3.68
N ARG A 168 -1.17 -3.60 3.70
CA ARG A 168 -0.47 -3.14 4.89
C ARG A 168 0.62 -2.13 4.55
N LEU A 169 1.15 -1.44 5.55
CA LEU A 169 2.39 -0.70 5.39
C LEU A 169 3.51 -1.65 4.92
N PRO A 170 4.39 -1.18 4.01
CA PRO A 170 5.61 -1.92 3.69
C PRO A 170 6.47 -2.05 4.94
N THR A 171 7.20 -3.16 5.02
CA THR A 171 8.38 -3.18 5.89
C THR A 171 9.46 -2.28 5.32
N GLU A 172 10.39 -1.86 6.17
CA GLU A 172 11.55 -1.08 5.75
C GLU A 172 12.36 -1.78 4.64
N ALA A 173 12.56 -3.10 4.76
CA ALA A 173 13.25 -3.91 3.76
C ALA A 173 12.49 -4.01 2.43
N GLU A 174 11.17 -4.24 2.48
CA GLU A 174 10.32 -4.27 1.28
C GLU A 174 10.32 -2.93 0.54
N TRP A 175 10.22 -1.82 1.28
CA TRP A 175 10.25 -0.50 0.69
C TRP A 175 11.58 -0.23 -0.01
N GLN A 176 12.70 -0.52 0.67
CA GLN A 176 14.04 -0.31 0.11
C GLN A 176 14.30 -1.20 -1.11
N HIS A 177 13.89 -2.47 -1.07
CA HIS A 177 14.03 -3.38 -2.20
C HIS A 177 13.28 -2.84 -3.43
N ALA A 178 12.02 -2.45 -3.25
CA ALA A 178 11.20 -1.88 -4.31
C ALA A 178 11.78 -0.57 -4.86
N ALA A 179 12.33 0.30 -3.99
CA ALA A 179 12.95 1.57 -4.36
C ALA A 179 14.26 1.36 -5.16
N LYS A 180 15.08 0.37 -4.78
CA LYS A 180 16.36 0.05 -5.43
C LYS A 180 16.19 -0.57 -6.82
N ALA A 181 15.17 -1.40 -7.02
CA ALA A 181 14.86 -2.06 -8.29
C ALA A 181 16.11 -2.66 -8.96
N ASP A 182 16.92 -3.39 -8.19
CA ASP A 182 18.21 -3.97 -8.62
C ASP A 182 19.14 -2.97 -9.33
N GLY A 183 19.19 -1.73 -8.84
CA GLY A 183 20.03 -0.67 -9.39
C GLY A 183 19.44 0.02 -10.62
N GLN A 184 18.23 -0.32 -11.05
CA GLN A 184 17.56 0.29 -12.20
C GLN A 184 16.85 1.60 -11.82
N GLN A 185 17.53 2.48 -11.09
CA GLN A 185 17.02 3.80 -10.72
C GLN A 185 17.38 4.82 -11.83
N PRO A 186 16.46 5.73 -12.22
CA PRO A 186 16.81 6.85 -13.09
C PRO A 186 17.79 7.82 -12.43
N GLU A 187 18.30 8.78 -13.21
CA GLU A 187 18.99 9.97 -12.68
C GLU A 187 18.21 10.60 -11.52
N ARG A 188 18.94 11.06 -10.49
CA ARG A 188 18.39 11.69 -9.27
C ARG A 188 17.75 13.06 -9.57
N LYS A 189 16.56 13.04 -10.17
CA LYS A 189 15.69 14.18 -10.47
C LYS A 189 14.41 14.07 -9.64
N PHE A 190 14.59 14.02 -8.33
CA PHE A 190 13.52 13.87 -7.35
C PHE A 190 12.93 15.24 -6.99
N ASN A 191 11.67 15.26 -6.54
CA ASN A 191 11.10 16.46 -5.93
C ASN A 191 11.69 16.62 -4.52
N CYS A 192 12.92 17.13 -4.43
CA CYS A 192 13.66 17.40 -3.19
C CYS A 192 14.24 18.80 -3.24
N ARG A 193 14.67 19.31 -2.08
CA ARG A 193 15.25 20.64 -1.94
C ARG A 193 16.57 20.74 -2.70
N VAL A 194 16.64 21.71 -3.61
CA VAL A 194 17.88 22.14 -4.24
C VAL A 194 18.03 23.64 -4.01
N LEU A 195 19.21 24.04 -3.53
CA LEU A 195 19.57 25.43 -3.34
C LEU A 195 20.64 25.82 -4.35
N SER A 196 20.51 27.03 -4.92
CA SER A 196 21.54 27.67 -5.72
C SER A 196 21.70 29.11 -5.24
N ALA A 197 22.91 29.50 -4.83
CA ALA A 197 23.19 30.83 -4.26
C ALA A 197 22.24 31.24 -3.10
N GLY A 198 21.80 30.27 -2.30
CA GLY A 198 20.87 30.51 -1.18
C GLY A 198 19.38 30.54 -1.57
N GLU A 199 19.06 30.52 -2.88
CA GLU A 199 17.69 30.46 -3.36
C GLU A 199 17.24 29.02 -3.59
N ILE A 200 15.98 28.75 -3.28
CA ILE A 200 15.32 27.48 -3.59
C ILE A 200 15.04 27.44 -5.09
N ILE A 201 15.63 26.47 -5.80
CA ILE A 201 15.38 26.24 -7.23
C ILE A 201 14.61 24.94 -7.51
N ALA A 202 14.44 24.07 -6.51
CA ALA A 202 13.61 22.87 -6.58
C ALA A 202 13.11 22.44 -5.19
N GLY A 203 12.05 21.60 -5.18
CA GLY A 203 11.42 21.12 -3.95
C GLY A 203 10.56 22.16 -3.26
N HIS A 204 9.85 23.04 -3.96
CA HIS A 204 9.09 24.12 -3.31
C HIS A 204 7.93 23.62 -2.44
N ALA A 205 7.25 22.57 -2.88
CA ALA A 205 6.07 22.01 -2.23
C ALA A 205 5.86 20.55 -2.66
N LEU A 206 4.86 19.90 -2.09
CA LEU A 206 4.29 18.67 -2.63
C LEU A 206 3.82 18.89 -4.06
N VAL A 207 4.03 17.88 -4.90
CA VAL A 207 3.51 17.81 -6.26
C VAL A 207 2.59 16.59 -6.40
N SER A 208 1.97 16.45 -7.57
CA SER A 208 1.08 15.31 -7.84
C SER A 208 1.79 13.97 -7.54
N ALA A 209 1.13 13.08 -6.81
CA ALA A 209 1.62 11.73 -6.49
C ALA A 209 1.93 10.90 -7.76
N ARG A 210 1.29 11.26 -8.88
CA ARG A 210 1.53 10.65 -10.20
C ARG A 210 2.58 11.33 -11.06
N SER A 211 3.33 12.29 -10.51
CA SER A 211 4.45 12.93 -11.18
C SER A 211 5.76 12.18 -10.93
N GLY A 212 6.85 12.62 -11.56
CA GLY A 212 8.17 12.02 -11.36
C GLY A 212 8.47 10.86 -12.31
N LYS A 213 9.74 10.45 -12.33
CA LYS A 213 10.21 9.28 -13.08
C LYS A 213 10.08 8.04 -12.20
N GLN A 214 9.63 6.95 -12.82
CA GLN A 214 9.61 5.63 -12.19
C GLN A 214 10.98 4.93 -12.27
N ASN A 215 11.29 4.03 -11.34
CA ASN A 215 12.43 3.11 -11.47
C ASN A 215 12.13 1.93 -12.42
N GLY A 216 13.08 1.01 -12.57
CA GLY A 216 12.98 -0.15 -13.48
C GLY A 216 11.81 -1.09 -13.20
N TRP A 217 11.30 -1.11 -11.97
CA TRP A 217 10.11 -1.89 -11.61
C TRP A 217 8.81 -1.07 -11.64
N GLY A 218 8.90 0.20 -12.00
CA GLY A 218 7.76 1.08 -12.18
C GLY A 218 7.35 1.87 -10.94
N LEU A 219 8.10 1.80 -9.83
CA LEU A 219 7.83 2.58 -8.63
C LEU A 219 8.16 4.06 -8.89
N ALA A 220 7.21 4.97 -8.69
CA ALA A 220 7.40 6.42 -8.82
C ALA A 220 7.49 7.08 -7.45
N ASN A 221 8.14 8.25 -7.36
CA ASN A 221 8.30 9.04 -6.13
C ASN A 221 8.82 8.25 -4.90
N TYR A 222 9.69 7.27 -5.11
CA TYR A 222 10.38 6.57 -4.02
C TYR A 222 11.48 7.43 -3.37
N ALA A 223 11.61 8.69 -3.76
CA ALA A 223 12.52 9.66 -3.16
C ALA A 223 11.96 11.07 -3.38
N GLY A 224 11.92 11.86 -2.31
CA GLY A 224 11.30 13.19 -2.33
C GLY A 224 9.78 13.16 -2.38
N ASN A 225 9.19 14.32 -2.67
CA ASN A 225 7.76 14.57 -2.58
C ASN A 225 7.24 14.43 -1.14
N ALA A 226 6.54 13.36 -0.78
CA ALA A 226 6.28 13.03 0.61
C ALA A 226 7.25 11.94 1.08
N ARG A 227 7.77 12.07 2.30
CA ARG A 227 8.44 10.92 2.94
C ARG A 227 7.38 9.88 3.28
N GLU A 228 7.75 8.61 3.28
CA GLU A 228 6.76 7.54 3.32
C GLU A 228 6.86 6.70 4.58
N LEU A 229 5.72 6.57 5.27
CA LEU A 229 5.61 5.74 6.45
C LEU A 229 5.87 4.26 6.11
N VAL A 230 6.72 3.60 6.89
CA VAL A 230 7.04 2.17 6.82
C VAL A 230 7.02 1.58 8.23
N ARG A 231 6.97 0.24 8.33
CA ARG A 231 7.09 -0.49 9.60
C ARG A 231 8.48 -1.11 9.74
N ASN A 232 9.07 -0.97 10.92
CA ASN A 232 10.29 -1.65 11.34
C ASN A 232 9.98 -2.44 12.61
N ASP A 233 9.77 -3.76 12.47
CA ASP A 233 9.28 -4.63 13.53
C ASP A 233 7.99 -4.10 14.21
N GLN A 234 8.14 -3.47 15.38
CA GLN A 234 7.06 -2.86 16.16
C GLN A 234 7.11 -1.32 16.19
N ALA A 235 8.08 -0.71 15.51
CA ALA A 235 8.26 0.72 15.41
C ALA A 235 7.86 1.25 14.03
N LEU A 236 7.64 2.55 13.96
CA LEU A 236 7.39 3.28 12.72
C LEU A 236 8.64 4.04 12.30
N ALA A 237 8.85 4.11 11.00
CA ALA A 237 9.90 4.90 10.39
C ALA A 237 9.37 5.55 9.11
N VAL A 238 10.12 6.50 8.57
CA VAL A 238 9.86 7.12 7.28
C VAL A 238 11.02 6.90 6.33
N ARG A 239 10.73 6.73 5.05
CA ARG A 239 11.71 6.47 3.98
C ARG A 239 11.61 7.47 2.83
N GLY A 240 12.66 7.55 2.02
CA GLY A 240 12.72 8.31 0.75
C GLY A 240 13.07 9.79 0.86
N GLY A 241 12.71 10.44 1.97
CA GLY A 241 12.83 11.89 2.17
C GLY A 241 11.68 12.65 1.52
N ALA A 242 11.44 13.88 1.97
CA ALA A 242 10.36 14.76 1.54
C ALA A 242 10.88 15.90 0.64
N TYR A 243 9.95 16.68 0.10
CA TYR A 243 10.24 17.78 -0.83
C TYR A 243 11.15 18.87 -0.27
N ASN A 244 11.19 19.02 1.05
CA ASN A 244 12.04 19.98 1.75
C ASN A 244 13.36 19.41 2.25
N ASP A 245 13.61 18.11 2.08
CA ASP A 245 14.90 17.48 2.38
C ASP A 245 15.92 17.76 1.26
N PRO A 246 17.21 17.95 1.60
CA PRO A 246 18.25 18.13 0.60
C PRO A 246 18.26 17.00 -0.43
N LEU A 247 18.43 17.33 -1.72
CA LEU A 247 18.54 16.32 -2.78
C LEU A 247 19.66 15.29 -2.50
N THR A 248 20.71 15.68 -1.77
CA THR A 248 21.82 14.81 -1.37
C THR A 248 21.38 13.69 -0.42
N SER A 249 20.41 13.94 0.48
CA SER A 249 19.90 12.96 1.45
C SER A 249 18.70 12.17 0.91
N CYS A 250 17.89 12.74 0.02
CA CYS A 250 16.79 12.03 -0.62
C CYS A 250 17.25 10.78 -1.38
N GLY A 251 16.55 9.66 -1.19
CA GLY A 251 16.86 8.41 -1.87
C GLY A 251 16.43 7.17 -1.09
N ALA A 252 16.72 6.01 -1.68
CA ALA A 252 16.38 4.71 -1.10
C ALA A 252 17.06 4.43 0.27
N GLU A 253 18.12 5.17 0.61
CA GLU A 253 18.84 5.02 1.88
C GLU A 253 18.33 5.93 3.00
N PHE A 254 17.54 6.98 2.68
CA PHE A 254 17.00 7.87 3.69
C PHE A 254 16.13 7.08 4.68
N SER A 255 16.33 7.27 5.98
CA SER A 255 15.49 6.72 7.05
C SER A 255 15.50 7.63 8.26
N GLU A 256 14.34 7.80 8.88
CA GLU A 256 14.20 8.43 10.20
C GLU A 256 13.12 7.71 11.01
N ALA A 257 13.29 7.65 12.33
CA ALA A 257 12.22 7.17 13.22
C ALA A 257 11.01 8.11 13.16
N HIS A 258 9.81 7.57 13.33
CA HIS A 258 8.57 8.34 13.27
C HIS A 258 7.65 7.97 14.44
N SER A 259 6.98 8.96 15.04
CA SER A 259 6.11 8.73 16.22
C SER A 259 4.76 8.12 15.85
N GLY A 260 4.37 8.21 14.58
CA GLY A 260 3.03 7.88 14.10
C GLY A 260 2.05 9.06 14.12
N ASP A 261 2.46 10.22 14.64
CA ASP A 261 1.63 11.42 14.64
C ASP A 261 1.49 12.03 13.24
N ALA A 262 0.38 12.70 12.99
CA ALA A 262 0.16 13.42 11.75
C ALA A 262 1.18 14.56 11.57
N ASP A 263 1.81 14.63 10.41
CA ASP A 263 2.68 15.75 10.03
C ASP A 263 2.54 16.12 8.55
N ALA A 264 3.00 17.31 8.18
CA ALA A 264 2.80 17.89 6.85
C ALA A 264 3.69 17.27 5.74
N LEU A 265 4.63 16.40 6.08
CA LEU A 265 5.64 15.85 5.17
C LEU A 265 5.43 14.35 4.91
N THR A 266 4.80 13.65 5.84
CA THR A 266 4.64 12.19 5.81
C THR A 266 3.37 11.79 5.09
N GLY A 267 3.55 11.08 3.98
CA GLY A 267 2.51 10.31 3.30
C GLY A 267 2.81 8.82 3.43
N PHE A 268 2.25 8.03 2.52
CA PHE A 268 2.46 6.59 2.51
C PHE A 268 2.10 5.96 1.17
N ARG A 269 2.59 4.73 0.99
CA ARG A 269 2.05 3.74 0.04
C ARG A 269 1.87 2.42 0.76
N LEU A 270 1.14 1.49 0.16
CA LEU A 270 0.86 0.20 0.76
C LEU A 270 1.45 -0.95 -0.05
N VAL A 271 1.80 -2.01 0.66
CA VAL A 271 2.05 -3.34 0.11
C VAL A 271 0.73 -4.11 0.06
N ARG A 272 0.55 -4.88 -1.01
CA ARG A 272 -0.49 -5.90 -1.16
C ARG A 272 0.18 -7.26 -1.28
N GLU A 273 -0.11 -8.16 -0.36
CA GLU A 273 0.50 -9.49 -0.35
C GLU A 273 0.03 -10.32 -1.55
N LEU A 274 0.93 -11.12 -2.11
CA LEU A 274 0.60 -12.13 -3.11
C LEU A 274 0.52 -13.49 -2.41
N GLY A 275 -0.49 -14.29 -2.77
CA GLY A 275 -0.78 -15.61 -2.17
C GLY A 275 -0.32 -16.76 -3.05
#